data_AF-A0A5B9VWM3-F1
#
_entry.id   AF-A0A5B9VWM3-F1
#
_cell.length_a   1.000
_cell.length_b   1.000
_cell.length_c   1.000
_cell.angle_alpha   90.00
_cell.angle_beta   90.00
_cell.angle_gamma   90.00
#
_symmetry.space_group_name_H-M   'P 1'
#
loop_
_entity.id
_entity.type
_entity.pdbx_description
1 polymer ?
#
loop_
_entity_poly.entity_id
_entity_poly.type
_entity_poly.pdbx_seq_one_letter_code
_entity_poly.pdbx_strand_id
1 'polypeptide(L)'
;MSPQAEVRSIDALKGLRSALAIYSEDTLAALGAVEAEVRRTVRWLAEDRPHFWQEQIKRRRELVASAKAEVFKRKLQKKPDYSPSMSEPIEMLRRAEASLADAERRLTLTRKWQSQFNQAVLEYHGATQRLKDLAASDVPRAIQALIRIVEALEAYLRVAPPPGGGSSPGAAAGSPGVSPELESIAARVLDEEPPPDSGDRPTNPAEGADAPDPDEHPAEAEGGD
;
A
#
# COMPACT_ATOMS: atom_id res chain seq x y z
N MET A 1 -53.60 -7.14 13.28
CA MET A 1 -52.87 -6.76 14.51
C MET A 1 -51.41 -6.74 14.14
N SER A 2 -50.92 -5.60 13.66
CA SER A 2 -49.53 -5.48 13.19
C SER A 2 -48.62 -5.40 14.41
N PRO A 3 -47.56 -6.22 14.49
CA PRO A 3 -46.62 -6.14 15.60
C PRO A 3 -45.94 -4.77 15.59
N GLN A 4 -46.04 -4.02 16.69
CA GLN A 4 -45.29 -2.77 16.89
C GLN A 4 -43.80 -3.11 16.98
N ALA A 5 -42.99 -2.44 16.17
CA ALA A 5 -41.54 -2.56 16.24
C ALA A 5 -41.01 -1.88 17.53
N GLU A 6 -40.29 -2.62 18.37
CA GLU A 6 -39.68 -2.08 19.61
C GLU A 6 -38.36 -1.37 19.25
N VAL A 7 -38.46 -0.13 18.76
CA VAL A 7 -37.30 0.68 18.36
C VAL A 7 -36.61 1.25 19.61
N ARG A 8 -35.51 0.64 20.05
CA ARG A 8 -34.84 1.02 21.32
C ARG A 8 -33.92 2.25 21.23
N SER A 9 -33.28 2.55 20.08
CA SER A 9 -32.53 3.80 19.90
C SER A 9 -32.12 4.04 18.42
N ILE A 10 -32.72 5.04 17.77
CA ILE A 10 -32.29 5.52 16.44
C ILE A 10 -30.96 6.28 16.55
N ASP A 11 -30.72 6.95 17.67
CA ASP A 11 -29.48 7.71 17.90
C ASP A 11 -28.26 6.80 17.96
N ALA A 12 -28.39 5.57 18.48
CA ALA A 12 -27.32 4.58 18.44
C ALA A 12 -26.93 4.19 17.00
N LEU A 13 -27.90 4.06 16.09
CA LEU A 13 -27.64 3.78 14.66
C LEU A 13 -26.95 4.95 13.97
N LYS A 14 -27.37 6.19 14.26
CA LYS A 14 -26.71 7.41 13.78
C LYS A 14 -25.27 7.51 14.31
N GLY A 15 -25.07 7.19 15.59
CA GLY A 15 -23.75 7.13 16.21
C GLY A 15 -22.84 6.07 15.59
N LEU A 16 -23.35 4.86 15.33
CA LEU A 16 -22.62 3.80 14.65
C LEU A 16 -22.21 4.23 13.23
N ARG A 17 -23.12 4.86 12.47
CA ARG A 17 -22.81 5.40 11.14
C ARG A 17 -21.64 6.39 11.18
N SER A 18 -21.67 7.34 12.11
CA SER A 18 -20.58 8.30 12.29
C SER A 18 -19.27 7.63 12.70
N ALA A 19 -19.32 6.65 13.61
CA ALA A 19 -18.14 5.90 14.02
C ALA A 19 -17.52 5.09 12.87
N LEU A 20 -18.35 4.47 12.03
CA LEU A 20 -17.90 3.73 10.85
C LEU A 20 -17.23 4.65 9.81
N ALA A 21 -17.79 5.84 9.58
CA ALA A 21 -17.20 6.81 8.66
C ALA A 21 -15.78 7.22 9.12
N ILE A 22 -15.64 7.62 10.39
CA ILE A 22 -14.34 7.97 10.98
C ILE A 22 -13.38 6.78 10.90
N TYR A 23 -13.84 5.59 11.25
CA TYR A 23 -13.02 4.38 11.17
C TYR A 23 -12.48 4.12 9.75
N SER A 24 -13.31 4.24 8.71
CA SER A 24 -12.84 4.04 7.33
C SER A 24 -11.82 5.08 6.89
N GLU A 25 -12.06 6.35 7.22
CA GLU A 25 -11.14 7.45 6.90
C GLU A 25 -9.78 7.26 7.58
N ASP A 26 -9.78 7.01 8.90
CA ASP A 26 -8.56 6.80 9.68
C ASP A 26 -7.78 5.57 9.21
N THR A 27 -8.48 4.46 8.93
CA THR A 27 -7.85 3.22 8.46
C THR A 27 -7.19 3.40 7.11
N LEU A 28 -7.88 4.02 6.15
CA LEU A 28 -7.33 4.26 4.82
C LEU A 28 -6.18 5.28 4.85
N ALA A 29 -6.28 6.32 5.67
CA ALA A 29 -5.21 7.29 5.86
C ALA A 29 -3.94 6.62 6.45
N ALA A 30 -4.10 5.81 7.49
CA ALA A 30 -3.00 5.08 8.12
C ALA A 30 -2.33 4.09 7.15
N LEU A 31 -3.12 3.28 6.44
CA LEU A 31 -2.60 2.34 5.44
C LEU A 31 -1.88 3.08 4.30
N GLY A 32 -2.44 4.20 3.83
CA GLY A 32 -1.83 5.03 2.79
C GLY A 32 -0.47 5.62 3.22
N ALA A 33 -0.35 6.06 4.48
CA ALA A 33 0.92 6.54 5.02
C ALA A 33 1.98 5.45 5.07
N VAL A 34 1.63 4.24 5.54
CA VAL A 34 2.55 3.09 5.56
C VAL A 34 2.96 2.71 4.14
N GLU A 35 2.03 2.66 3.19
CA GLU A 35 2.34 2.36 1.79
C GLU A 35 3.30 3.38 1.17
N ALA A 36 3.18 4.68 1.52
CA ALA A 36 4.10 5.71 1.05
C ALA A 36 5.53 5.48 1.57
N GLU A 37 5.68 5.16 2.85
CA GLU A 37 6.98 4.85 3.47
C GLU A 37 7.59 3.54 2.93
N VAL A 38 6.76 2.52 2.68
CA VAL A 38 7.19 1.28 2.03
C VAL A 38 7.75 1.57 0.63
N ARG A 39 7.00 2.29 -0.23
CA ARG A 39 7.45 2.65 -1.58
C ARG A 39 8.75 3.45 -1.55
N ARG A 40 8.87 4.41 -0.63
CA ARG A 40 10.08 5.20 -0.43
C ARG A 40 11.27 4.32 -0.06
N THR A 41 11.06 3.39 0.86
CA THR A 41 12.11 2.48 1.35
C THR A 41 12.56 1.50 0.27
N VAL A 42 11.62 0.96 -0.53
CA VAL A 42 11.93 0.10 -1.69
C VAL A 42 12.83 0.85 -2.66
N ARG A 43 12.45 2.07 -3.08
CA ARG A 43 13.25 2.88 -4.01
C ARG A 43 14.64 3.16 -3.47
N TRP A 44 14.72 3.57 -2.20
CA TRP A 44 15.98 3.86 -1.53
C TRP A 44 16.92 2.65 -1.42
N LEU A 45 16.38 1.45 -1.15
CA LEU A 45 17.16 0.20 -1.13
C LEU A 45 17.58 -0.26 -2.53
N ALA A 46 16.75 0.00 -3.55
CA ALA A 46 16.98 -0.44 -4.92
C ALA A 46 17.95 0.46 -5.71
N GLU A 47 17.88 1.77 -5.51
CA GLU A 47 18.56 2.76 -6.34
C GLU A 47 19.60 3.53 -5.52
N ASP A 48 19.16 4.28 -4.50
CA ASP A 48 20.00 5.23 -3.78
C ASP A 48 21.17 4.54 -3.05
N ARG A 49 20.88 3.47 -2.30
CA ARG A 49 21.89 2.82 -1.45
C ARG A 49 22.95 2.04 -2.22
N PRO A 50 22.59 1.24 -3.24
CA PRO A 50 23.59 0.61 -4.10
C PRO A 50 24.48 1.63 -4.78
N HIS A 51 23.91 2.71 -5.32
CA HIS A 51 24.67 3.79 -5.95
C HIS A 51 25.65 4.45 -4.97
N PHE A 52 25.16 4.85 -3.79
CA PHE A 52 26.00 5.42 -2.73
C PHE A 52 27.19 4.52 -2.38
N TRP A 53 26.96 3.23 -2.14
CA TRP A 53 28.04 2.32 -1.79
C TRP A 53 29.02 2.07 -2.93
N GLN A 54 28.55 2.03 -4.18
CA GLN A 54 29.42 1.95 -5.35
C GLN A 54 30.37 3.15 -5.45
N GLU A 55 29.84 4.37 -5.23
CA GLU A 55 30.69 5.57 -5.19
C GLU A 55 31.70 5.53 -4.03
N GLN A 56 31.27 5.11 -2.85
CA GLN A 56 32.16 4.97 -1.69
C GLN A 56 33.26 3.94 -1.93
N ILE A 57 32.94 2.83 -2.59
CA ILE A 57 33.91 1.80 -2.99
C ILE A 57 34.94 2.40 -3.97
N LYS A 58 34.49 3.17 -4.97
CA LYS A 58 35.40 3.84 -5.91
C LYS A 58 36.38 4.76 -5.18
N ARG A 59 35.89 5.66 -4.33
CA ARG A 59 36.73 6.59 -3.55
C ARG A 59 37.70 5.85 -2.62
N ARG A 60 37.25 4.78 -1.96
CA ARG A 60 38.09 3.98 -1.06
C ARG A 60 39.14 3.18 -1.81
N ARG A 61 38.87 2.72 -3.03
CA ARG A 61 39.88 2.09 -3.90
C ARG A 61 41.00 3.06 -4.27
N GLU A 62 40.66 4.32 -4.59
CA GLU A 62 41.64 5.37 -4.84
C GLU A 62 42.52 5.64 -3.60
N LEU A 63 41.93 5.66 -2.40
CA LEU A 63 42.68 5.78 -1.14
C LEU A 63 43.63 4.60 -0.90
N VAL A 64 43.17 3.37 -1.16
CA VAL A 64 44.04 2.18 -1.06
C VAL A 64 45.19 2.26 -2.06
N ALA A 65 44.93 2.67 -3.30
CA ALA A 65 45.97 2.84 -4.31
C ALA A 65 47.01 3.89 -3.89
N SER A 66 46.56 5.04 -3.37
CA SER A 66 47.43 6.09 -2.83
C SER A 66 48.28 5.60 -1.65
N ALA A 67 47.67 4.89 -0.69
CA ALA A 67 48.39 4.33 0.45
C ALA A 67 49.43 3.27 0.03
N LYS A 68 49.11 2.43 -0.96
CA LYS A 68 50.06 1.47 -1.56
C LYS A 68 51.23 2.18 -2.23
N ALA A 69 50.98 3.26 -2.95
CA ALA A 69 52.02 4.06 -3.58
C ALA A 69 52.95 4.71 -2.54
N GLU A 70 52.43 5.22 -1.42
CA GLU A 70 53.25 5.79 -0.34
C GLU A 70 54.12 4.73 0.34
N VAL A 71 53.56 3.54 0.62
CA VAL A 71 54.35 2.41 1.15
C VAL A 71 55.46 2.01 0.17
N PHE A 72 55.16 1.94 -1.14
CA PHE A 72 56.16 1.61 -2.16
C PHE A 72 57.25 2.68 -2.26
N LYS A 73 56.88 3.96 -2.27
CA LYS A 73 57.80 5.10 -2.27
C LYS A 73 58.74 5.07 -1.07
N ARG A 74 58.21 4.83 0.13
CA ARG A 74 59.01 4.69 1.36
C ARG A 74 59.98 3.50 1.26
N LYS A 75 59.53 2.35 0.74
CA LYS A 75 60.40 1.18 0.51
C LYS A 75 61.57 1.50 -0.43
N LEU A 76 61.33 2.28 -1.48
CA LEU A 76 62.37 2.68 -2.44
C LEU A 76 63.40 3.66 -1.84
N GLN A 77 63.02 4.42 -0.82
CA GLN A 77 63.92 5.36 -0.12
C GLN A 77 64.91 4.68 0.85
N LYS A 78 64.81 3.36 1.04
CA LYS A 78 65.74 2.59 1.88
C LYS A 78 67.14 2.61 1.25
N LYS A 79 68.13 3.12 1.99
CA LYS A 79 69.55 3.12 1.63
C LYS A 79 70.33 2.24 2.63
N PRO A 80 71.57 1.80 2.31
CA PRO A 80 72.38 1.00 3.23
C PRO A 80 72.56 1.67 4.61
N ASP A 81 72.72 3.00 4.63
CA ASP A 81 72.99 3.78 5.86
C ASP A 81 71.74 4.43 6.47
N TYR A 82 70.55 4.29 5.84
CA TYR A 82 69.32 4.92 6.31
C TYR A 82 68.07 4.11 5.93
N SER A 83 67.27 3.76 6.94
CA SER A 83 65.97 3.09 6.75
C SER A 83 64.83 3.99 7.24
N PRO A 84 63.93 4.44 6.37
CA PRO A 84 62.77 5.24 6.78
C PRO A 84 61.78 4.42 7.62
N SER A 85 61.05 5.09 8.51
CA SER A 85 60.00 4.46 9.32
C SER A 85 58.83 3.99 8.44
N MET A 86 58.47 2.71 8.62
CA MET A 86 57.41 2.03 7.84
C MET A 86 56.10 1.83 8.62
N SER A 87 56.11 2.02 9.94
CA SER A 87 54.96 1.70 10.80
C SER A 87 53.72 2.52 10.43
N GLU A 88 53.89 3.83 10.24
CA GLU A 88 52.80 4.75 9.87
C GLU A 88 52.22 4.44 8.47
N PRO A 89 53.01 4.37 7.37
CA PRO A 89 52.47 4.04 6.05
C PRO A 89 51.77 2.68 6.00
N ILE A 90 52.29 1.66 6.70
CA ILE A 90 51.67 0.33 6.76
C ILE A 90 50.33 0.38 7.49
N GLU A 91 50.26 1.10 8.62
CA GLU A 91 49.01 1.24 9.36
C GLU A 91 47.95 2.03 8.56
N MET A 92 48.36 3.07 7.84
CA MET A 92 47.48 3.82 6.94
C MET A 92 46.93 2.94 5.80
N LEU A 93 47.78 2.10 5.19
CA LEU A 93 47.35 1.12 4.20
C LEU A 93 46.34 0.12 4.79
N ARG A 94 46.64 -0.44 5.97
CA ARG A 94 45.73 -1.37 6.67
C ARG A 94 44.36 -0.75 6.92
N ARG A 95 44.31 0.51 7.37
CA ARG A 95 43.04 1.24 7.61
C ARG A 95 42.28 1.47 6.32
N ALA A 96 42.96 1.85 5.23
CA ALA A 96 42.35 2.05 3.93
C ALA A 96 41.74 0.75 3.38
N GLU A 97 42.47 -0.37 3.49
CA GLU A 97 41.99 -1.69 3.08
C GLU A 97 40.80 -2.17 3.93
N ALA A 98 40.85 -1.97 5.25
CA ALA A 98 39.73 -2.29 6.14
C ALA A 98 38.48 -1.46 5.83
N SER A 99 38.64 -0.16 5.54
CA SER A 99 37.55 0.72 5.15
C SER A 99 36.92 0.31 3.80
N LEU A 100 37.73 -0.10 2.83
CA LEU A 100 37.26 -0.64 1.56
C LEU A 100 36.47 -1.95 1.76
N ALA A 101 37.00 -2.88 2.57
CA ALA A 101 36.32 -4.14 2.87
C ALA A 101 34.97 -3.92 3.58
N ASP A 102 34.87 -2.94 4.49
CA ASP A 102 33.60 -2.56 5.11
C ASP A 102 32.60 -2.03 4.07
N ALA A 103 33.06 -1.20 3.13
CA ALA A 103 32.24 -0.69 2.03
C ALA A 103 31.63 -1.82 1.18
N GLU A 104 32.47 -2.77 0.77
CA GLU A 104 32.08 -3.90 -0.07
C GLU A 104 31.12 -4.82 0.68
N ARG A 105 31.37 -5.06 1.97
CA ARG A 105 30.43 -5.80 2.83
C ARG A 105 29.08 -5.10 2.91
N ARG A 106 29.05 -3.79 3.12
CA ARG A 106 27.80 -3.02 3.21
C ARG A 106 27.00 -3.07 1.91
N LEU A 107 27.66 -3.00 0.75
CA LEU A 107 26.99 -3.17 -0.55
C LEU A 107 26.31 -4.54 -0.67
N THR A 108 27.02 -5.61 -0.31
CA THR A 108 26.46 -6.98 -0.30
C THR A 108 25.28 -7.09 0.65
N LEU A 109 25.39 -6.50 1.85
CA LEU A 109 24.28 -6.46 2.80
C LEU A 109 23.09 -5.66 2.27
N THR A 110 23.30 -4.51 1.64
CA THR A 110 22.21 -3.72 1.03
C THR A 110 21.43 -4.55 0.01
N ARG A 111 22.11 -5.30 -0.86
CA ARG A 111 21.45 -6.19 -1.84
C ARG A 111 20.67 -7.32 -1.16
N LYS A 112 21.24 -7.91 -0.11
CA LYS A 112 20.56 -8.93 0.70
C LYS A 112 19.30 -8.37 1.37
N TRP A 113 19.39 -7.17 1.93
CA TRP A 113 18.26 -6.50 2.58
C TRP A 113 17.20 -6.06 1.57
N GLN A 114 17.58 -5.63 0.37
CA GLN A 114 16.63 -5.33 -0.70
C GLN A 114 15.73 -6.52 -1.02
N SER A 115 16.30 -7.71 -1.20
CA SER A 115 15.51 -8.94 -1.47
C SER A 115 14.62 -9.32 -0.28
N GLN A 116 15.15 -9.33 0.94
CA GLN A 116 14.37 -9.65 2.14
C GLN A 116 13.25 -8.62 2.40
N PHE A 117 13.52 -7.34 2.14
CA PHE A 117 12.53 -6.28 2.30
C PHE A 117 11.40 -6.43 1.28
N ASN A 118 11.70 -6.72 0.01
CA ASN A 118 10.67 -6.98 -1.00
C ASN A 118 9.77 -8.15 -0.61
N GLN A 119 10.33 -9.22 -0.05
CA GLN A 119 9.54 -10.35 0.46
C GLN A 119 8.62 -9.90 1.62
N ALA A 120 9.15 -9.17 2.59
CA ALA A 120 8.35 -8.63 3.70
C ALA A 120 7.24 -7.68 3.23
N VAL A 121 7.49 -6.92 2.15
CA VAL A 121 6.48 -6.04 1.53
C VAL A 121 5.34 -6.85 0.89
N LEU A 122 5.64 -7.97 0.23
CA LEU A 122 4.60 -8.85 -0.32
C LEU A 122 3.73 -9.46 0.80
N GLU A 123 4.36 -9.91 1.89
CA GLU A 123 3.66 -10.43 3.07
C GLU A 123 2.79 -9.36 3.74
N TYR A 124 3.32 -8.14 3.89
CA TYR A 124 2.58 -6.98 4.39
C TYR A 124 1.34 -6.71 3.53
N HIS A 125 1.49 -6.61 2.22
CA HIS A 125 0.36 -6.35 1.32
C HIS A 125 -0.71 -7.44 1.43
N GLY A 126 -0.31 -8.71 1.46
CA GLY A 126 -1.24 -9.83 1.66
C GLY A 126 -1.99 -9.74 2.99
N ALA A 127 -1.31 -9.38 4.07
CA ALA A 127 -1.92 -9.25 5.40
C ALA A 127 -2.88 -8.04 5.51
N THR A 128 -2.57 -6.92 4.84
CA THR A 128 -3.37 -5.69 4.93
C THR A 128 -4.49 -5.59 3.90
N GLN A 129 -4.45 -6.38 2.82
CA GLN A 129 -5.39 -6.25 1.71
C GLN A 129 -6.85 -6.34 2.15
N ARG A 130 -7.19 -7.35 2.97
CA ARG A 130 -8.56 -7.53 3.46
C ARG A 130 -9.05 -6.36 4.32
N LEU A 131 -8.16 -5.78 5.12
CA LEU A 131 -8.49 -4.61 5.95
C LEU A 131 -8.74 -3.38 5.08
N LYS A 132 -7.92 -3.20 4.04
CA LYS A 132 -8.07 -2.13 3.05
C LYS A 132 -9.41 -2.26 2.31
N ASP A 133 -9.74 -3.45 1.82
CA ASP A 133 -10.99 -3.72 1.09
C ASP A 133 -12.22 -3.48 1.98
N LEU A 134 -12.16 -3.96 3.24
CA LEU A 134 -13.21 -3.71 4.23
C LEU A 134 -13.45 -2.21 4.43
N ALA A 135 -12.37 -1.43 4.64
CA ALA A 135 -12.48 0.01 4.86
C ALA A 135 -12.91 0.78 3.60
N ALA A 136 -12.48 0.36 2.41
CA ALA A 136 -12.73 1.05 1.15
C ALA A 136 -14.09 0.73 0.51
N SER A 137 -14.65 -0.47 0.74
CA SER A 137 -15.86 -0.93 0.04
C SER A 137 -16.96 -1.36 0.98
N ASP A 138 -16.66 -2.23 1.96
CA ASP A 138 -17.69 -2.79 2.83
C ASP A 138 -18.24 -1.76 3.83
N VAL A 139 -17.38 -0.91 4.39
CA VAL A 139 -17.80 0.14 5.32
C VAL A 139 -18.72 1.17 4.65
N PRO A 140 -18.41 1.73 3.46
CA PRO A 140 -19.34 2.57 2.72
C PRO A 140 -20.69 1.91 2.44
N ARG A 141 -20.70 0.62 2.06
CA ARG A 141 -21.95 -0.15 1.87
C ARG A 141 -22.76 -0.26 3.15
N ALA A 142 -22.11 -0.57 4.27
CA ALA A 142 -22.74 -0.63 5.59
C ALA A 142 -23.30 0.73 6.02
N ILE A 143 -22.60 1.84 5.75
CA ILE A 143 -23.07 3.20 6.02
C ILE A 143 -24.36 3.48 5.23
N GLN A 144 -24.43 3.10 3.95
CA GLN A 144 -25.65 3.28 3.14
C GLN A 144 -26.82 2.44 3.64
N ALA A 145 -26.57 1.19 4.02
CA ALA A 145 -27.59 0.34 4.64
C ALA A 145 -28.13 0.98 5.94
N LEU A 146 -27.25 1.53 6.79
CA LEU A 146 -27.64 2.23 8.01
C LEU A 146 -28.48 3.49 7.73
N ILE A 147 -28.17 4.24 6.66
CA ILE A 147 -28.98 5.40 6.24
C ILE A 147 -30.42 4.96 5.92
N ARG A 148 -30.57 3.94 5.06
CA ARG A 148 -31.88 3.40 4.67
C ARG A 148 -32.69 2.90 5.88
N ILE A 149 -32.03 2.21 6.81
CA ILE A 149 -32.66 1.71 8.04
C ILE A 149 -33.14 2.88 8.92
N VAL A 150 -32.31 3.90 9.13
CA VAL A 150 -32.67 5.07 9.93
C VAL A 150 -33.85 5.81 9.30
N GLU A 151 -33.84 6.02 7.99
CA GLU A 151 -34.94 6.68 7.26
C GLU A 151 -36.26 5.90 7.37
N ALA A 152 -36.23 4.58 7.23
CA ALA A 152 -37.41 3.73 7.38
C ALA A 152 -38.00 3.80 8.80
N LEU A 153 -37.14 3.79 9.83
CA LEU A 153 -37.57 3.91 11.22
C LEU A 153 -38.17 5.29 11.53
N GLU A 154 -37.56 6.36 11.02
CA GLU A 154 -38.10 7.72 11.16
C GLU A 154 -39.44 7.88 10.43
N ALA A 155 -39.60 7.30 9.25
CA ALA A 155 -40.86 7.30 8.51
C ALA A 155 -41.96 6.54 9.25
N TYR A 156 -41.65 5.37 9.83
CA TYR A 156 -42.59 4.60 10.64
C TYR A 156 -43.11 5.40 11.84
N LEU A 157 -42.23 6.10 12.55
CA LEU A 157 -42.60 6.95 13.68
C LEU A 157 -43.50 8.13 13.29
N ARG A 158 -43.39 8.66 12.06
CA ARG A 158 -44.25 9.75 11.57
C ARG A 158 -45.67 9.30 11.23
N VAL A 159 -45.85 8.02 10.87
CA VAL A 159 -47.16 7.46 10.47
C VAL A 159 -47.94 6.89 11.66
N ALA A 160 -47.28 6.57 12.77
CA ALA A 160 -47.93 6.11 13.99
C ALA A 160 -48.76 7.25 14.66
N PRO A 161 -50.09 7.09 14.87
CA PRO A 161 -50.89 8.06 15.63
C PRO A 161 -50.40 8.13 17.10
N PRO A 162 -50.53 9.28 17.80
CA PRO A 162 -50.20 9.36 19.21
C PRO A 162 -51.00 8.30 19.98
N PRO A 163 -50.44 7.67 21.03
CA PRO A 163 -51.16 6.68 21.81
C PRO A 163 -52.35 7.34 22.50
N GLY A 164 -53.52 7.24 21.85
CA GLY A 164 -54.81 7.45 22.49
C GLY A 164 -54.96 6.41 23.59
N GLY A 165 -55.27 6.88 24.80
CA GLY A 165 -55.25 6.11 26.03
C GLY A 165 -55.98 4.77 25.95
N GLY A 166 -55.32 3.75 26.51
CA GLY A 166 -55.86 2.42 26.70
C GLY A 166 -54.94 1.61 27.61
N SER A 167 -55.41 1.39 28.83
CA SER A 167 -54.78 0.74 29.99
C SER A 167 -53.99 -0.56 29.72
N SER A 168 -52.90 -0.71 30.48
CA SER A 168 -52.04 -1.89 30.69
C SER A 168 -52.74 -3.00 31.53
N PRO A 169 -52.13 -4.17 31.87
CA PRO A 169 -51.09 -5.00 31.22
C PRO A 169 -51.51 -6.50 31.08
N GLY A 170 -50.83 -7.26 30.22
CA GLY A 170 -50.90 -8.72 30.20
C GLY A 170 -49.58 -9.32 29.72
N ALA A 171 -48.65 -9.53 30.64
CA ALA A 171 -47.34 -10.13 30.38
C ALA A 171 -47.47 -11.65 30.19
N ALA A 172 -47.06 -12.15 29.04
CA ALA A 172 -46.71 -13.55 28.84
C ALA A 172 -45.37 -13.61 28.08
N ALA A 173 -44.40 -14.23 28.73
CA ALA A 173 -43.05 -14.44 28.24
C ALA A 173 -43.03 -15.37 27.00
N GLY A 174 -42.30 -14.96 25.97
CA GLY A 174 -41.92 -15.78 24.82
C GLY A 174 -40.67 -15.17 24.19
N SER A 175 -39.64 -16.00 24.00
CA SER A 175 -38.34 -15.62 23.41
C SER A 175 -38.49 -14.81 22.12
N PRO A 176 -37.65 -13.79 21.87
CA PRO A 176 -37.79 -12.93 20.69
C PRO A 176 -37.19 -13.65 19.48
N GLY A 177 -38.04 -14.33 18.72
CA GLY A 177 -37.75 -14.61 17.31
C GLY A 177 -37.86 -13.30 16.55
N VAL A 178 -36.80 -12.93 15.83
CA VAL A 178 -36.84 -11.84 14.85
C VAL A 178 -37.99 -12.14 13.89
N SER A 179 -38.89 -11.17 13.68
CA SER A 179 -40.05 -11.36 12.81
C SER A 179 -39.58 -11.66 11.38
N PRO A 180 -40.19 -12.61 10.66
CA PRO A 180 -39.80 -12.99 9.30
C PRO A 180 -39.92 -11.84 8.29
N GLU A 181 -40.72 -10.80 8.58
CA GLU A 181 -40.77 -9.58 7.76
C GLU A 181 -39.55 -8.68 7.95
N LEU A 182 -38.97 -8.63 9.15
CA LEU A 182 -37.76 -7.85 9.41
C LEU A 182 -36.54 -8.56 8.82
N GLU A 183 -36.52 -9.90 8.86
CA GLU A 183 -35.58 -10.72 8.07
C GLU A 183 -35.79 -10.51 6.57
N SER A 184 -37.02 -10.40 6.08
CA SER A 184 -37.30 -10.17 4.65
C SER A 184 -36.92 -8.75 4.19
N ILE A 185 -37.11 -7.72 5.03
CA ILE A 185 -36.68 -6.35 4.73
C ILE A 185 -35.16 -6.24 4.83
N ALA A 186 -34.54 -6.85 5.86
CA ALA A 186 -33.08 -6.92 5.96
C ALA A 186 -32.48 -7.69 4.77
N ALA A 187 -33.05 -8.83 4.38
CA ALA A 187 -32.63 -9.60 3.21
C ALA A 187 -32.79 -8.81 1.92
N ARG A 188 -33.93 -8.13 1.71
CA ARG A 188 -34.14 -7.28 0.52
C ARG A 188 -33.18 -6.08 0.46
N VAL A 189 -32.84 -5.49 1.61
CA VAL A 189 -31.92 -4.35 1.67
C VAL A 189 -30.45 -4.78 1.54
N LEU A 190 -30.12 -6.01 1.94
CA LEU A 190 -28.77 -6.60 1.82
C LEU A 190 -28.51 -7.22 0.43
N ASP A 191 -29.54 -7.75 -0.23
CA ASP A 191 -29.44 -8.35 -1.59
C ASP A 191 -29.55 -7.33 -2.73
N GLU A 192 -29.90 -6.07 -2.44
CA GLU A 192 -29.92 -5.00 -3.43
C GLU A 192 -28.49 -4.49 -3.67
N GLU A 193 -27.72 -5.30 -4.41
CA GLU A 193 -26.40 -4.94 -4.90
C GLU A 193 -26.52 -3.64 -5.73
N PRO A 194 -25.84 -2.54 -5.35
CA PRO A 194 -25.85 -1.35 -6.18
C PRO A 194 -25.26 -1.72 -7.54
N PRO A 195 -25.82 -1.20 -8.65
CA PRO A 195 -25.30 -1.48 -9.98
C PRO A 195 -23.80 -1.18 -10.02
N PRO A 196 -22.99 -1.97 -10.74
CA PRO A 196 -21.57 -1.73 -10.83
C PRO A 196 -21.36 -0.28 -11.29
N ASP A 197 -20.61 0.48 -10.49
CA ASP A 197 -20.09 1.77 -10.86
C ASP A 197 -19.31 1.57 -12.16
N SER A 198 -19.96 1.93 -13.28
CA SER A 198 -19.33 2.01 -14.58
C SER A 198 -18.37 3.16 -14.53
N GLY A 199 -17.20 2.87 -13.94
CA GLY A 199 -16.10 3.79 -13.81
C GLY A 199 -15.83 4.43 -15.15
N ASP A 200 -15.87 5.75 -15.14
CA ASP A 200 -15.39 6.64 -16.18
C ASP A 200 -14.04 6.12 -16.68
N ARG A 201 -14.07 5.42 -17.81
CA ARG A 201 -12.88 5.14 -18.59
C ARG A 201 -12.48 6.48 -19.20
N PRO A 202 -11.31 7.06 -18.90
CA PRO A 202 -10.88 8.25 -19.60
C PRO A 202 -10.79 7.91 -21.09
N THR A 203 -11.65 8.55 -21.88
CA THR A 203 -11.63 8.50 -23.33
C THR A 203 -10.36 9.21 -23.78
N ASN A 204 -9.35 8.43 -24.14
CA ASN A 204 -8.15 8.94 -24.79
C ASN A 204 -8.51 9.28 -26.26
N PRO A 205 -8.46 10.54 -26.71
CA PRO A 205 -8.76 10.88 -28.09
C PRO A 205 -7.44 10.95 -28.88
N ALA A 206 -6.88 9.79 -29.23
CA ALA A 206 -5.78 9.71 -30.17
C ALA A 206 -5.59 8.26 -30.67
N GLU A 207 -6.41 7.84 -31.65
CA GLU A 207 -5.99 6.86 -32.67
C GLU A 207 -7.04 6.77 -33.78
N GLY A 208 -6.93 7.72 -34.72
CA GLY A 208 -7.51 7.61 -36.04
C GLY A 208 -6.38 7.80 -37.04
N ALA A 209 -5.67 6.72 -37.36
CA ALA A 209 -4.75 6.64 -38.49
C ALA A 209 -4.53 5.16 -38.83
N ASP A 210 -5.44 4.64 -39.63
CA ASP A 210 -5.16 3.89 -40.86
C ASP A 210 -3.95 2.95 -40.83
N ALA A 211 -4.22 1.65 -40.64
CA ALA A 211 -3.31 0.56 -40.97
C ALA A 211 -3.86 -0.15 -42.21
N PRO A 212 -3.10 -0.25 -43.33
CA PRO A 212 -3.48 -1.10 -44.43
C PRO A 212 -2.94 -2.54 -44.24
N ASP A 213 -3.78 -3.48 -44.68
CA ASP A 213 -3.62 -4.94 -44.71
C ASP A 213 -2.33 -5.41 -45.43
N PRO A 214 -1.73 -6.56 -45.06
CA PRO A 214 -0.62 -7.16 -45.77
C PRO A 214 -1.10 -8.13 -46.88
N ASP A 215 -0.22 -8.31 -47.88
CA ASP A 215 -0.21 -9.32 -48.93
C ASP A 215 -1.01 -9.07 -50.23
N GLU A 216 -0.32 -8.55 -51.26
CA GLU A 216 -0.13 -9.26 -52.55
C GLU A 216 0.95 -8.57 -53.43
N HIS A 217 1.98 -9.35 -53.80
CA HIS A 217 3.02 -9.06 -54.82
C HIS A 217 2.44 -9.09 -56.26
N PRO A 218 3.05 -8.43 -57.29
CA PRO A 218 4.36 -8.78 -57.89
C PRO A 218 5.20 -7.56 -58.35
N ALA A 219 6.54 -7.54 -58.33
CA ALA A 219 7.53 -8.18 -59.21
C ALA A 219 7.33 -7.88 -60.71
N GLU A 220 8.14 -6.93 -61.25
CA GLU A 220 8.71 -6.77 -62.61
C GLU A 220 9.03 -5.27 -62.82
N ALA A 221 10.30 -4.85 -62.92
CA ALA A 221 11.23 -4.88 -64.06
C ALA A 221 11.32 -3.51 -64.76
N GLU A 222 12.44 -2.80 -64.60
CA GLU A 222 13.05 -1.81 -65.53
C GLU A 222 14.40 -1.37 -64.90
N GLY A 223 15.57 -1.34 -65.54
CA GLY A 223 15.93 -1.52 -66.94
C GLY A 223 16.27 -0.19 -67.64
N GLY A 224 17.54 0.23 -67.61
CA GLY A 224 18.14 1.31 -68.44
C GLY A 224 18.07 2.71 -67.81
N ASP A 225 19.08 3.58 -67.86
CA ASP A 225 20.22 3.75 -68.78
C ASP A 225 21.46 4.24 -67.99
#